data_AF-A0A9E5URT1-F1
#
_entry.id   AF-A0A9E5URT1-F1
#
_cell.length_a   1.000
_cell.length_b   1.000
_cell.length_c   1.000
_cell.angle_alpha   90.00
_cell.angle_beta   90.00
_cell.angle_gamma   90.00
#
_symmetry.space_group_name_H-M   'P 1'
#
loop_
_entity.id
_entity.type
_entity.pdbx_description
1 polymer ?
#
loop_
_entity_poly.entity_id
_entity_poly.type
_entity_poly.pdbx_seq_one_letter_code
_entity_poly.pdbx_strand_id
1 'polypeptide(L)'
;MSFALLMIVIQLARAQESPPPKLFLNCTSWNCFEDFIRTELSFFDYVRDRFEADIQVLIISQENAAGGDQYTLTFLGGHHFTGMQDTLTFSTRQTDTDDMVRNQMLRVLKQGLLPFVLKTPLAHQVEVSFPIRKVEEALIQEDPWNYWVFNIGSNAYFDGESNRSYLSVSGNVSASRITPQSKLNLTAGYNQNITRFDIDNTTFEARNKSYNIRALYVKSLSEHWGLGAYYRGFHSIFENIDFSQILSPALEYSVFPIADNTRRQFRIIIRLGCAINIIWKKLSSIKTVKCCPFSGSM
;
A
#
# COMPACT_ATOMS: atom_id res chain seq x y z
N MET A 1 -60.80 -48.57 5.10
CA MET A 1 -60.10 -48.20 3.85
C MET A 1 -59.28 -46.91 3.92
N SER A 2 -59.11 -46.26 5.10
CA SER A 2 -58.44 -44.94 5.17
C SER A 2 -56.96 -44.98 5.63
N PHE A 3 -56.50 -46.08 6.22
CA PHE A 3 -55.11 -46.20 6.71
C PHE A 3 -54.14 -46.76 5.66
N ALA A 4 -54.63 -47.60 4.74
CA ALA A 4 -53.80 -48.15 3.66
C ALA A 4 -53.45 -47.09 2.60
N LEU A 5 -54.32 -46.10 2.38
CA LEU A 5 -54.05 -45.00 1.45
C LEU A 5 -53.01 -44.02 2.02
N LEU A 6 -52.96 -43.84 3.35
CA LEU A 6 -52.03 -42.92 4.00
C LEU A 6 -50.59 -43.45 4.05
N MET A 7 -50.42 -44.79 4.11
CA MET A 7 -49.09 -45.43 4.04
C MET A 7 -48.48 -45.42 2.62
N ILE A 8 -49.30 -45.31 1.58
CA ILE A 8 -48.80 -45.24 0.18
C ILE A 8 -48.25 -43.84 -0.15
N VAL A 9 -48.75 -42.78 0.51
CA VAL A 9 -48.26 -41.41 0.29
C VAL A 9 -46.92 -41.16 1.01
N ILE A 10 -46.63 -41.87 2.10
CA ILE A 10 -45.38 -41.68 2.88
C ILE A 10 -44.15 -42.33 2.21
N GLN A 11 -44.33 -43.32 1.32
CA GLN A 11 -43.20 -43.95 0.61
C GLN A 11 -42.65 -43.16 -0.58
N LEU A 12 -43.34 -42.10 -1.03
CA LEU A 12 -42.87 -41.25 -2.13
C LEU A 12 -41.97 -40.09 -1.67
N ALA A 13 -41.79 -39.89 -0.36
CA ALA A 13 -40.80 -38.97 0.19
C ALA A 13 -39.43 -39.66 0.38
N ARG A 14 -38.96 -40.39 -0.63
CA ARG A 14 -37.51 -40.61 -0.76
C ARG A 14 -36.92 -39.27 -1.16
N ALA A 15 -36.03 -38.73 -0.32
CA ALA A 15 -35.22 -37.58 -0.67
C ALA A 15 -34.61 -37.84 -2.06
N GLN A 16 -35.02 -37.05 -3.06
CA GLN A 16 -34.43 -37.13 -4.38
C GLN A 16 -33.02 -36.60 -4.26
N GLU A 17 -32.06 -37.51 -4.11
CA GLU A 17 -30.64 -37.21 -4.07
C GLU A 17 -30.29 -36.47 -5.35
N SER A 18 -29.85 -35.23 -5.23
CA SER A 18 -29.54 -34.40 -6.40
C SER A 18 -28.35 -35.03 -7.12
N PRO A 19 -28.41 -35.21 -8.45
CA PRO A 19 -27.31 -35.84 -9.17
C PRO A 19 -26.03 -34.99 -9.03
N PRO A 20 -24.85 -35.63 -8.91
CA PRO A 20 -23.58 -34.92 -8.90
C PRO A 20 -23.36 -34.16 -10.21
N PRO A 21 -22.66 -33.01 -10.19
CA PRO A 21 -22.36 -32.26 -11.40
C PRO A 21 -21.47 -33.09 -12.34
N LYS A 22 -21.73 -32.98 -13.64
CA LYS A 22 -20.94 -33.67 -14.66
C LYS A 22 -19.65 -32.93 -14.98
N LEU A 23 -18.52 -33.60 -14.83
CA LEU A 23 -17.18 -33.04 -15.01
C LEU A 23 -16.48 -33.66 -16.21
N PHE A 24 -15.98 -32.82 -17.12
CA PHE A 24 -15.10 -33.21 -18.21
C PHE A 24 -13.69 -32.67 -17.96
N LEU A 25 -12.71 -33.56 -17.91
CA LEU A 25 -11.30 -33.20 -17.82
C LEU A 25 -10.65 -33.28 -19.21
N ASN A 26 -10.16 -32.15 -19.69
CA ASN A 26 -9.36 -32.08 -20.91
C ASN A 26 -7.88 -32.08 -20.53
N CYS A 27 -7.33 -33.28 -20.45
CA CYS A 27 -5.93 -33.54 -20.17
C CYS A 27 -5.11 -33.58 -21.47
N THR A 28 -4.70 -32.41 -21.97
CA THR A 28 -3.80 -32.35 -23.14
C THR A 28 -2.34 -32.64 -22.81
N SER A 29 -1.96 -32.50 -21.54
CA SER A 29 -0.61 -32.74 -21.05
C SER A 29 -0.43 -34.18 -20.56
N TRP A 30 0.75 -34.77 -20.80
CA TRP A 30 1.07 -36.16 -20.39
C TRP A 30 0.99 -36.38 -18.86
N ASN A 31 1.23 -35.34 -18.05
CA ASN A 31 1.23 -35.38 -16.59
C ASN A 31 -0.07 -34.83 -15.98
N CYS A 32 -1.22 -35.24 -16.50
CA CYS A 32 -2.52 -34.81 -15.97
C CYS A 32 -3.04 -35.66 -14.79
N PHE A 33 -2.49 -36.86 -14.57
CA PHE A 33 -2.88 -37.76 -13.48
C PHE A 33 -4.38 -38.08 -13.42
N GLU A 34 -5.03 -38.30 -14.57
CA GLU A 34 -6.48 -38.43 -14.67
C GLU A 34 -7.06 -39.54 -13.77
N ASP A 35 -6.43 -40.72 -13.71
CA ASP A 35 -6.89 -41.83 -12.86
C ASP A 35 -6.86 -41.46 -11.37
N PHE A 36 -5.81 -40.75 -10.93
CA PHE A 36 -5.67 -40.26 -9.56
C PHE A 36 -6.75 -39.22 -9.25
N ILE A 37 -6.97 -38.27 -10.17
CA ILE A 37 -8.00 -37.24 -10.01
C ILE A 37 -9.38 -37.88 -9.91
N ARG A 38 -9.73 -38.81 -10.81
CA ARG A 38 -11.02 -39.51 -10.79
C ARG A 38 -11.27 -40.25 -9.48
N THR A 39 -10.21 -40.82 -8.90
CA THR A 39 -10.26 -41.53 -7.62
C THR A 39 -10.45 -40.56 -6.44
N GLU A 40 -9.67 -39.48 -6.39
CA GLU A 40 -9.66 -38.51 -5.28
C GLU A 40 -10.78 -37.46 -5.34
N LEU A 41 -11.39 -37.27 -6.52
CA LEU A 41 -12.52 -36.37 -6.77
C LEU A 41 -13.72 -37.15 -7.30
N SER A 42 -14.12 -38.21 -6.59
CA SER A 42 -15.31 -39.03 -6.89
C SER A 42 -16.65 -38.34 -6.63
N PHE A 43 -16.62 -37.10 -6.12
CA PHE A 43 -17.81 -36.26 -5.95
C PHE A 43 -18.50 -35.91 -7.28
N PHE A 44 -17.75 -35.86 -8.38
CA PHE A 44 -18.26 -35.51 -9.70
C PHE A 44 -18.54 -36.74 -10.56
N ASP A 45 -19.54 -36.65 -11.43
CA ASP A 45 -19.77 -37.66 -12.47
C ASP A 45 -18.92 -37.33 -13.69
N TYR A 46 -17.98 -38.21 -14.05
CA TYR A 46 -17.04 -37.93 -15.12
C TYR A 46 -17.59 -38.35 -16.48
N VAL A 47 -17.76 -37.38 -17.37
CA VAL A 47 -18.21 -37.63 -18.75
C VAL A 47 -17.05 -37.65 -19.73
N ARG A 48 -17.25 -38.32 -20.87
CA ARG A 48 -16.27 -38.35 -21.98
C ARG A 48 -16.52 -37.28 -23.02
N ASP A 49 -17.76 -36.82 -23.16
CA ASP A 49 -18.11 -35.74 -24.08
C ASP A 49 -18.18 -34.41 -23.33
N ARG A 50 -17.45 -33.41 -23.82
CA ARG A 50 -17.47 -32.05 -23.28
C ARG A 50 -18.86 -31.40 -23.33
N PHE A 51 -19.70 -31.78 -24.29
CA PHE A 51 -21.05 -31.23 -24.45
C PHE A 51 -22.04 -31.79 -23.43
N GLU A 52 -21.74 -32.94 -22.83
CA GLU A 52 -22.54 -33.50 -21.74
C GLU A 52 -22.15 -32.96 -20.36
N ALA A 53 -21.03 -32.23 -20.29
CA ALA A 53 -20.46 -31.75 -19.02
C ALA A 53 -21.13 -30.47 -18.53
N ASP A 54 -21.39 -30.40 -17.24
CA ASP A 54 -21.75 -29.16 -16.55
C ASP A 54 -20.50 -28.30 -16.31
N ILE A 55 -19.33 -28.92 -16.15
CA ILE A 55 -18.07 -28.25 -15.91
C ILE A 55 -17.00 -28.86 -16.81
N GLN A 56 -16.32 -28.04 -17.60
CA GLN A 56 -15.16 -28.45 -18.39
C GLN A 56 -13.90 -27.86 -17.75
N VAL A 57 -12.88 -28.68 -17.55
CA VAL A 57 -11.57 -28.23 -17.04
C VAL A 57 -10.51 -28.48 -18.11
N LEU A 58 -9.91 -27.42 -18.60
CA LEU A 58 -8.80 -27.48 -19.56
C LEU A 58 -7.49 -27.35 -18.81
N ILE A 59 -6.65 -28.37 -18.93
CA ILE A 59 -5.38 -28.46 -18.22
C ILE A 59 -4.25 -28.45 -19.24
N ILE A 60 -3.48 -27.36 -19.22
CA ILE A 60 -2.28 -27.20 -20.05
C ILE A 60 -1.06 -27.03 -19.15
N SER A 61 0.08 -27.55 -19.60
CA SER A 61 1.38 -27.39 -18.94
C SER A 61 2.39 -26.80 -19.91
N GLN A 62 3.26 -25.93 -19.42
CA GLN A 62 4.37 -25.33 -20.18
C GLN A 62 5.62 -25.31 -19.30
N GLU A 63 6.79 -25.60 -19.87
CA GLU A 63 8.05 -25.54 -19.13
C GLU A 63 8.29 -24.11 -18.59
N ASN A 64 8.68 -24.00 -17.33
CA ASN A 64 8.99 -22.73 -16.68
C ASN A 64 10.50 -22.47 -16.63
N ALA A 65 10.89 -21.22 -16.36
CA ALA A 65 12.30 -20.81 -16.36
C ALA A 65 13.18 -21.47 -15.27
N ALA A 66 12.59 -22.24 -14.35
CA ALA A 66 13.27 -22.95 -13.27
C ALA A 66 13.40 -24.46 -13.54
N GLY A 67 13.10 -24.92 -14.76
CA GLY A 67 13.22 -26.33 -15.16
C GLY A 67 12.11 -27.24 -14.62
N GLY A 68 11.01 -26.67 -14.12
CA GLY A 68 9.76 -27.39 -13.86
C GLY A 68 8.68 -26.96 -14.86
N ASP A 69 7.41 -27.17 -14.50
CA ASP A 69 6.27 -26.80 -15.34
C ASP A 69 5.44 -25.68 -14.70
N GLN A 70 4.74 -24.93 -15.54
CA GLN A 70 3.63 -24.06 -15.18
C GLN A 70 2.35 -24.71 -15.68
N TYR A 71 1.48 -25.13 -14.77
CA TYR A 71 0.15 -25.65 -15.07
C TYR A 71 -0.86 -24.51 -15.07
N THR A 72 -1.72 -24.48 -16.09
CA THR A 72 -2.87 -23.57 -16.18
C THR A 72 -4.14 -24.40 -16.32
N LEU A 73 -5.06 -24.20 -15.39
CA LEU A 73 -6.35 -24.88 -15.31
C LEU A 73 -7.44 -23.87 -15.58
N THR A 74 -8.13 -24.04 -16.71
CA THR A 74 -9.27 -23.19 -17.09
C THR A 74 -10.56 -23.95 -16.80
N PHE A 75 -11.42 -23.38 -15.96
CA PHE A 75 -12.72 -23.95 -15.60
C PHE A 75 -13.80 -23.22 -16.39
N LEU A 76 -14.61 -23.96 -17.14
CA LEU A 76 -15.70 -23.43 -17.97
C LEU A 76 -17.01 -24.09 -17.57
N GLY A 77 -17.99 -23.27 -17.18
CA GLY A 77 -19.34 -23.74 -16.87
C GLY A 77 -20.20 -23.95 -18.11
N GLY A 78 -20.78 -25.14 -18.21
CA GLY A 78 -21.84 -25.51 -19.16
C GLY A 78 -23.22 -25.50 -18.49
N HIS A 79 -24.27 -25.62 -19.30
CA HIS A 79 -25.66 -25.68 -18.85
C HIS A 79 -26.02 -24.59 -17.82
N HIS A 80 -26.38 -24.99 -16.60
CA HIS A 80 -26.78 -24.12 -15.50
C HIS A 80 -25.64 -23.29 -14.89
N PHE A 81 -24.38 -23.57 -15.26
CA PHE A 81 -23.20 -22.78 -14.89
C PHE A 81 -22.73 -21.83 -16.00
N THR A 82 -23.53 -21.63 -17.06
CA THR A 82 -23.17 -20.75 -18.18
C THR A 82 -22.80 -19.35 -17.69
N GLY A 83 -21.65 -18.84 -18.13
CA GLY A 83 -21.10 -17.55 -17.70
C GLY A 83 -20.15 -17.63 -16.50
N MET A 84 -20.07 -18.78 -15.82
CA MET A 84 -19.03 -19.04 -14.83
C MET A 84 -17.77 -19.54 -15.52
N GLN A 85 -16.70 -18.78 -15.37
CA GLN A 85 -15.37 -19.18 -15.83
C GLN A 85 -14.34 -18.69 -14.83
N ASP A 86 -13.29 -19.49 -14.64
CA ASP A 86 -12.14 -19.10 -13.84
C ASP A 86 -10.87 -19.74 -14.39
N THR A 87 -9.71 -19.19 -14.06
CA THR A 87 -8.42 -19.73 -14.45
C THR A 87 -7.47 -19.71 -13.27
N LEU A 88 -7.01 -20.89 -12.87
CA LEU A 88 -6.04 -21.06 -11.79
C LEU A 88 -4.73 -21.59 -12.35
N THR A 89 -3.62 -21.22 -11.71
CA THR A 89 -2.30 -21.65 -12.14
C THR A 89 -1.45 -22.13 -10.99
N PHE A 90 -0.53 -23.05 -11.24
CA PHE A 90 0.51 -23.40 -10.29
C PHE A 90 1.80 -23.82 -10.98
N SER A 91 2.93 -23.57 -10.32
CA SER A 91 4.26 -23.97 -10.81
C SER A 91 4.77 -25.19 -10.04
N THR A 92 5.54 -26.02 -10.72
CA THR A 92 6.37 -27.08 -10.15
C THR A 92 7.85 -26.74 -10.35
N ARG A 93 8.71 -27.41 -9.59
CA ARG A 93 10.18 -27.36 -9.71
C ARG A 93 10.69 -28.66 -10.28
N GLN A 94 11.90 -28.63 -10.85
CA GLN A 94 12.58 -29.83 -11.32
C GLN A 94 12.76 -30.91 -10.23
N THR A 95 12.81 -30.50 -8.96
CA THR A 95 12.98 -31.39 -7.80
C THR A 95 11.68 -31.95 -7.24
N ASP A 96 10.52 -31.50 -7.73
CA ASP A 96 9.23 -31.97 -7.21
C ASP A 96 8.95 -33.38 -7.71
N THR A 97 8.48 -34.26 -6.83
CA THR A 97 8.11 -35.63 -7.19
C THR A 97 6.71 -35.67 -7.80
N ASP A 98 6.38 -36.71 -8.57
CA ASP A 98 5.03 -36.92 -9.12
C ASP A 98 3.94 -36.85 -8.05
N ASP A 99 4.23 -37.33 -6.83
CA ASP A 99 3.30 -37.25 -5.69
C ASP A 99 3.05 -35.80 -5.24
N MET A 100 4.08 -34.97 -5.21
CA MET A 100 3.93 -33.54 -4.91
C MET A 100 3.09 -32.84 -5.99
N VAL A 101 3.38 -33.12 -7.26
CA VAL A 101 2.67 -32.50 -8.40
C VAL A 101 1.20 -32.91 -8.43
N ARG A 102 0.88 -34.20 -8.30
CA ARG A 102 -0.52 -34.68 -8.30
C ARG A 102 -1.33 -34.13 -7.13
N ASN A 103 -0.74 -34.00 -5.94
CA ASN A 103 -1.40 -33.40 -4.78
C ASN A 103 -1.65 -31.90 -4.98
N GLN A 104 -0.72 -31.19 -5.63
CA GLN A 104 -0.88 -29.78 -5.98
C GLN A 104 -1.97 -29.58 -7.04
N MET A 105 -2.01 -30.45 -8.07
CA MET A 105 -3.08 -30.50 -9.08
C MET A 105 -4.45 -30.69 -8.41
N LEU A 106 -4.58 -31.70 -7.55
CA LEU A 106 -5.81 -32.00 -6.81
C LEU A 106 -6.27 -30.81 -5.96
N ARG A 107 -5.34 -30.12 -5.28
CA ARG A 107 -5.65 -28.92 -4.50
C ARG A 107 -6.23 -27.80 -5.36
N VAL A 108 -5.61 -27.53 -6.50
CA VAL A 108 -6.05 -26.45 -7.40
C VAL A 108 -7.38 -26.80 -8.08
N LEU A 109 -7.59 -28.07 -8.45
CA LEU A 109 -8.89 -28.57 -8.92
C LEU A 109 -9.98 -28.37 -7.86
N LYS A 110 -9.74 -28.77 -6.61
CA LYS A 110 -10.68 -28.55 -5.50
C LYS A 110 -11.05 -27.07 -5.33
N GLN A 111 -10.06 -26.19 -5.43
CA GLN A 111 -10.26 -24.74 -5.33
C GLN A 111 -11.10 -24.18 -6.50
N GLY A 112 -10.78 -24.56 -7.74
CA GLY A 112 -11.48 -24.06 -8.92
C GLY A 112 -12.87 -24.66 -9.15
N LEU A 113 -13.12 -25.88 -8.63
CA LEU A 113 -14.43 -26.53 -8.69
C LEU A 113 -15.38 -26.05 -7.59
N LEU A 114 -14.86 -25.53 -6.47
CA LEU A 114 -15.66 -25.09 -5.33
C LEU A 114 -16.77 -24.08 -5.70
N PRO A 115 -16.54 -23.01 -6.50
CA PRO A 115 -17.59 -22.07 -6.88
C PRO A 115 -18.79 -22.74 -7.58
N PHE A 116 -18.54 -23.78 -8.38
CA PHE A 116 -19.60 -24.54 -9.06
C PHE A 116 -20.38 -25.38 -8.06
N VAL A 117 -19.70 -26.10 -7.16
CA VAL A 117 -20.36 -26.94 -6.14
C VAL A 117 -21.23 -26.11 -5.20
N LEU A 118 -20.79 -24.90 -4.81
CA LEU A 118 -21.55 -23.98 -3.97
C LEU A 118 -22.87 -23.50 -4.59
N LYS A 119 -23.06 -23.70 -5.90
CA LYS A 119 -24.26 -23.35 -6.65
C LYS A 119 -25.19 -24.55 -6.89
N THR A 120 -24.90 -25.68 -6.25
CA THR A 120 -25.70 -26.90 -6.31
C THR A 120 -26.38 -27.18 -4.96
N PRO A 121 -27.45 -28.00 -4.94
CA PRO A 121 -28.02 -28.51 -3.69
C PRO A 121 -27.02 -29.32 -2.84
N LEU A 122 -25.91 -29.79 -3.42
CA LEU A 122 -24.90 -30.61 -2.77
C LEU A 122 -23.84 -29.79 -2.00
N ALA A 123 -23.94 -28.46 -1.98
CA ALA A 123 -22.99 -27.59 -1.28
C ALA A 123 -22.80 -27.96 0.21
N HIS A 124 -23.84 -28.49 0.86
CA HIS A 124 -23.82 -28.92 2.27
C HIS A 124 -22.92 -30.15 2.53
N GLN A 125 -22.49 -30.87 1.50
CA GLN A 125 -21.60 -32.03 1.61
C GLN A 125 -20.11 -31.64 1.59
N VAL A 126 -19.79 -30.37 1.32
CA VAL A 126 -18.42 -29.88 1.20
C VAL A 126 -18.01 -29.13 2.45
N GLU A 127 -16.90 -29.55 3.06
CA GLU A 127 -16.24 -28.82 4.13
C GLU A 127 -15.03 -28.06 3.58
N VAL A 128 -14.95 -26.75 3.89
CA VAL A 128 -13.82 -25.90 3.52
C VAL A 128 -13.13 -25.46 4.80
N SER A 129 -11.91 -25.94 5.03
CA SER A 129 -11.06 -25.51 6.12
C SER A 129 -10.03 -24.50 5.63
N PHE A 130 -9.93 -23.38 6.34
CA PHE A 130 -8.85 -22.42 6.17
C PHE A 130 -7.84 -22.61 7.30
N PRO A 131 -6.53 -22.48 7.04
CA PRO A 131 -5.56 -22.50 8.11
C PRO A 131 -5.89 -21.34 9.07
N ILE A 132 -5.98 -21.66 10.37
CA ILE A 132 -6.02 -20.62 11.40
C ILE A 132 -4.68 -19.89 11.27
N ARG A 133 -4.75 -18.64 10.79
CA ARG A 133 -3.59 -17.77 10.83
C ARG A 133 -3.20 -17.67 12.30
N LYS A 134 -2.03 -18.23 12.66
CA LYS A 134 -1.39 -17.84 13.91
C LYS A 134 -1.23 -16.34 13.79
N VAL A 135 -2.06 -15.61 14.52
CA VAL A 135 -1.73 -14.23 14.86
C VAL A 135 -0.53 -14.43 15.76
N GLU A 136 0.65 -14.44 15.14
CA GLU A 136 1.80 -13.87 15.82
C GLU A 136 1.26 -12.52 16.24
N GLU A 137 0.94 -12.38 17.54
CA GLU A 137 0.77 -11.06 18.11
C GLU A 137 1.97 -10.32 17.57
N ALA A 138 1.72 -9.33 16.69
CA ALA A 138 2.77 -8.42 16.32
C ALA A 138 3.28 -7.97 17.69
N LEU A 139 4.48 -8.45 18.07
CA LEU A 139 5.15 -7.94 19.25
C LEU A 139 4.98 -6.45 19.08
N ILE A 140 4.24 -5.81 19.98
CA ILE A 140 4.16 -4.37 20.02
C ILE A 140 5.60 -4.02 20.35
N GLN A 141 6.42 -3.86 19.32
CA GLN A 141 7.78 -3.43 19.46
C GLN A 141 7.62 -2.03 20.00
N GLU A 142 7.85 -1.89 21.32
CA GLU A 142 7.80 -0.61 21.98
C GLU A 142 8.66 0.34 21.15
N ASP A 143 8.07 1.43 20.67
CA ASP A 143 8.76 2.39 19.83
C ASP A 143 9.94 2.99 20.62
N PRO A 144 11.20 2.60 20.30
CA PRO A 144 12.36 3.03 21.07
C PRO A 144 12.63 4.53 20.89
N TRP A 145 12.02 5.15 19.88
CA TRP A 145 12.17 6.56 19.55
C TRP A 145 11.06 7.43 20.13
N ASN A 146 10.04 6.86 20.78
CA ASN A 146 8.95 7.61 21.43
C ASN A 146 8.35 8.71 20.52
N TYR A 147 7.82 8.25 19.37
CA TYR A 147 7.15 9.00 18.32
C TYR A 147 8.05 9.99 17.55
N TRP A 148 9.37 9.98 17.77
CA TRP A 148 10.29 10.84 17.04
C TRP A 148 10.66 10.26 15.67
N VAL A 149 10.58 11.11 14.66
CA VAL A 149 11.03 10.83 13.30
C VAL A 149 12.02 11.92 12.89
N PHE A 150 13.22 11.49 12.49
CA PHE A 150 14.29 12.37 12.04
C PHE A 150 14.56 12.14 10.55
N ASN A 151 14.83 13.21 9.81
CA ASN A 151 15.31 13.12 8.43
C ASN A 151 16.43 14.13 8.22
N ILE A 152 17.55 13.66 7.70
CA ILE A 152 18.72 14.46 7.36
C ILE A 152 19.04 14.17 5.89
N GLY A 153 19.04 15.21 5.08
CA GLY A 153 19.40 15.14 3.67
C GLY A 153 20.47 16.19 3.34
N SER A 154 21.38 15.83 2.45
CA SER A 154 22.42 16.72 1.95
C SER A 154 22.71 16.37 0.50
N ASN A 155 22.92 17.38 -0.33
CA ASN A 155 23.28 17.23 -1.73
C ASN A 155 24.36 18.26 -2.09
N ALA A 156 25.41 17.81 -2.74
CA ALA A 156 26.51 18.64 -3.19
C ALA A 156 26.85 18.33 -4.65
N TYR A 157 27.04 19.38 -5.45
CA TYR A 157 27.41 19.30 -6.85
C TYR A 157 28.55 20.27 -7.13
N PHE A 158 29.57 19.81 -7.83
CA PHE A 158 30.72 20.60 -8.21
C PHE A 158 31.02 20.40 -9.70
N ASP A 159 31.33 21.49 -10.38
CA ASP A 159 31.69 21.53 -11.79
C ASP A 159 32.82 22.55 -12.00
N GLY A 160 33.79 22.21 -12.85
CA GLY A 160 35.02 22.99 -13.00
C GLY A 160 35.57 22.97 -14.42
N GLU A 161 35.84 24.17 -14.94
CA GLU A 161 36.44 24.46 -16.24
C GLU A 161 37.72 25.30 -16.04
N SER A 162 38.54 25.47 -17.08
CA SER A 162 39.83 26.18 -16.99
C SER A 162 39.75 27.61 -16.44
N ASN A 163 38.58 28.26 -16.53
CA ASN A 163 38.39 29.67 -16.17
C ASN A 163 37.14 29.91 -15.31
N ARG A 164 36.45 28.83 -14.88
CA ARG A 164 35.18 28.89 -14.16
C ARG A 164 35.04 27.68 -13.23
N SER A 165 34.55 27.90 -12.00
CA SER A 165 34.10 26.80 -11.14
C SER A 165 32.74 27.08 -10.52
N TYR A 166 31.97 26.02 -10.29
CA TYR A 166 30.64 26.06 -9.71
C TYR A 166 30.53 25.05 -8.58
N LEU A 167 30.00 25.48 -7.44
CA LEU A 167 29.69 24.64 -6.28
C LEU A 167 28.27 24.93 -5.83
N SER A 168 27.43 23.89 -5.83
CA SER A 168 26.10 23.91 -5.24
C SER A 168 26.07 22.97 -4.04
N VAL A 169 25.65 23.47 -2.89
CA VAL A 169 25.48 22.68 -1.67
C VAL A 169 24.11 22.97 -1.10
N SER A 170 23.34 21.93 -0.81
CA SER A 170 22.05 22.03 -0.16
C SER A 170 21.91 20.98 0.92
N GLY A 171 21.15 21.28 1.97
CA GLY A 171 20.87 20.33 3.03
C GLY A 171 19.56 20.64 3.73
N ASN A 172 18.94 19.59 4.28
CA ASN A 172 17.74 19.69 5.08
C ASN A 172 17.89 18.81 6.33
N VAL A 173 17.38 19.31 7.44
CA VAL A 173 17.22 18.53 8.67
C VAL A 173 15.79 18.71 9.14
N SER A 174 15.13 17.63 9.53
CA SER A 174 13.82 17.69 10.17
C SER A 174 13.74 16.73 11.33
N ALA A 175 12.99 17.15 12.36
CA ALA A 175 12.64 16.35 13.52
C ALA A 175 11.16 16.56 13.79
N SER A 176 10.39 15.48 13.77
CA SER A 176 8.95 15.51 14.02
C SER A 176 8.60 14.57 15.15
N ARG A 177 7.74 15.02 16.06
CA ARG A 177 7.16 14.18 17.11
C ARG A 177 5.67 14.43 17.20
N ILE A 178 4.88 13.39 16.98
CA ILE A 178 3.40 13.49 16.96
C ILE A 178 2.85 12.48 17.95
N THR A 179 2.25 12.97 19.03
CA THR A 179 1.55 12.17 20.04
C THR A 179 0.09 12.64 20.14
N PRO A 180 -0.81 11.87 20.80
CA PRO A 180 -2.18 12.32 21.03
C PRO A 180 -2.28 13.69 21.75
N GLN A 181 -1.32 14.00 22.61
CA GLN A 181 -1.30 15.21 23.43
C GLN A 181 -0.61 16.41 22.77
N SER A 182 0.32 16.17 21.85
CA SER A 182 1.09 17.26 21.23
C SER A 182 1.76 16.88 19.92
N LYS A 183 2.00 17.88 19.10
CA LYS A 183 2.72 17.81 17.83
C LYS A 183 3.85 18.82 17.84
N LEU A 184 5.03 18.37 17.45
CA LEU A 184 6.21 19.20 17.23
C LEU A 184 6.80 18.88 15.86
N ASN A 185 6.93 19.89 15.01
CA ASN A 185 7.60 19.77 13.72
C ASN A 185 8.70 20.82 13.65
N LEU A 186 9.95 20.38 13.51
CA LEU A 186 11.13 21.22 13.31
C LEU A 186 11.71 20.92 11.93
N THR A 187 11.97 21.96 11.14
CA THR A 187 12.66 21.83 9.85
C THR A 187 13.70 22.93 9.71
N ALA A 188 14.89 22.58 9.25
CA ALA A 188 15.96 23.49 8.89
C ALA A 188 16.41 23.16 7.47
N GLY A 189 16.68 24.19 6.67
CA GLY A 189 17.16 24.08 5.30
C GLY A 189 18.33 25.02 5.07
N TYR A 190 19.27 24.59 4.25
CA TYR A 190 20.44 25.36 3.82
C TYR A 190 20.64 25.17 2.32
N ASN A 191 20.91 26.25 1.61
CA ASN A 191 21.27 26.22 0.20
C ASN A 191 22.34 27.27 -0.08
N GLN A 192 23.41 26.88 -0.76
CA GLN A 192 24.48 27.76 -1.18
C GLN A 192 24.97 27.38 -2.57
N ASN A 193 24.98 28.38 -3.46
CA ASN A 193 25.61 28.30 -4.77
C ASN A 193 26.77 29.30 -4.80
N ILE A 194 27.97 28.82 -5.14
CA ILE A 194 29.16 29.63 -5.34
C ILE A 194 29.60 29.43 -6.78
N THR A 195 29.78 30.53 -7.52
CA THR A 195 30.40 30.50 -8.84
C THR A 195 31.63 31.37 -8.80
N ARG A 196 32.78 30.85 -9.26
CA ARG A 196 34.01 31.63 -9.42
C ARG A 196 34.39 31.71 -10.89
N PHE A 197 34.89 32.87 -11.30
CA PHE A 197 35.36 33.13 -12.65
C PHE A 197 36.70 33.84 -12.60
N ASP A 198 37.66 33.43 -13.42
CA ASP A 198 38.95 34.08 -13.54
C ASP A 198 38.94 34.98 -14.80
N ILE A 199 39.33 36.25 -14.68
CA ILE A 199 39.41 37.18 -15.82
C ILE A 199 40.67 38.02 -15.60
N ASP A 200 41.57 38.07 -16.59
CA ASP A 200 42.81 38.87 -16.53
C ASP A 200 43.62 38.64 -15.24
N ASN A 201 43.85 37.37 -14.88
CA ASN A 201 44.56 36.94 -13.67
C ASN A 201 43.90 37.39 -12.35
N THR A 202 42.61 37.75 -12.40
CA THR A 202 41.80 38.20 -11.27
C THR A 202 40.60 37.27 -11.07
N THR A 203 40.41 36.75 -9.86
CA THR A 203 39.28 35.86 -9.53
C THR A 203 38.09 36.64 -8.99
N PHE A 204 36.91 36.44 -9.59
CA PHE A 204 35.62 36.96 -9.13
C PHE A 204 34.79 35.83 -8.51
N GLU A 205 34.10 36.10 -7.40
CA GLU A 205 33.21 35.15 -6.73
C GLU A 205 31.78 35.70 -6.63
N ALA A 206 30.82 34.96 -7.20
CA ALA A 206 29.40 35.18 -7.00
C ALA A 206 28.84 34.14 -6.03
N ARG A 207 28.24 34.60 -4.93
CA ARG A 207 27.68 33.75 -3.88
C ARG A 207 26.20 34.03 -3.69
N ASN A 208 25.39 32.99 -3.82
CA ASN A 208 23.99 33.00 -3.40
C ASN A 208 23.81 32.02 -2.24
N LYS A 209 23.32 32.50 -1.11
CA LYS A 209 23.16 31.72 0.12
C LYS A 209 21.78 31.99 0.70
N SER A 210 21.12 30.92 1.12
CA SER A 210 19.88 30.98 1.87
C SER A 210 19.84 29.91 2.94
N TYR A 211 19.16 30.22 4.04
CA TYR A 211 18.84 29.24 5.06
C TYR A 211 17.50 29.56 5.67
N ASN A 212 16.76 28.54 6.08
CA ASN A 212 15.48 28.68 6.73
C ASN A 212 15.36 27.72 7.90
N ILE A 213 14.66 28.14 8.94
CA ILE A 213 14.23 27.32 10.05
C ILE A 213 12.74 27.53 10.24
N ARG A 214 12.00 26.44 10.44
CA ARG A 214 10.57 26.47 10.80
C ARG A 214 10.34 25.54 11.97
N ALA A 215 9.62 26.02 12.97
CA ALA A 215 9.17 25.24 14.10
C ALA A 215 7.66 25.41 14.27
N LEU A 216 6.94 24.31 14.45
CA LEU A 216 5.53 24.30 14.81
C LEU A 216 5.36 23.42 16.03
N TYR A 217 4.82 23.98 17.10
CA TYR A 217 4.38 23.24 18.27
C TYR A 217 2.88 23.45 18.45
N VAL A 218 2.11 22.37 18.65
CA VAL A 218 0.68 22.41 18.93
C VAL A 218 0.38 21.41 20.04
N LYS A 219 -0.28 21.85 21.10
CA LYS A 219 -0.76 21.01 22.19
C LYS A 219 -2.26 20.79 22.03
N SER A 220 -2.71 19.54 22.12
CA SER A 220 -4.12 19.17 22.10
C SER A 220 -4.80 19.69 23.37
N LEU A 221 -5.90 20.42 23.21
CA LEU A 221 -6.74 20.92 24.31
C LEU A 221 -8.01 20.08 24.48
N SER A 222 -8.52 19.55 23.37
CA SER A 222 -9.65 18.61 23.32
C SER A 222 -9.44 17.63 22.15
N GLU A 223 -10.43 16.78 21.87
CA GLU A 223 -10.38 15.84 20.74
C GLU A 223 -10.24 16.54 19.37
N HIS A 224 -10.73 17.78 19.26
CA HIS A 224 -10.78 18.52 17.99
C HIS A 224 -9.97 19.81 17.99
N TRP A 225 -9.63 20.38 19.15
CA TRP A 225 -8.92 21.66 19.24
C TRP A 225 -7.51 21.51 19.78
N GLY A 226 -6.57 22.23 19.16
CA GLY A 226 -5.20 22.37 19.62
C GLY A 226 -4.73 23.82 19.59
N LEU A 227 -3.83 24.18 20.48
CA LEU A 227 -3.23 25.52 20.56
C LEU A 227 -1.71 25.41 20.63
N GLY A 228 -1.01 26.31 19.99
CA GLY A 228 0.43 26.42 20.12
C GLY A 228 1.03 27.59 19.37
N ALA A 229 2.21 27.39 18.80
CA ALA A 229 2.99 28.45 18.19
C ALA A 229 3.75 27.96 16.96
N TYR A 230 3.91 28.85 16.00
CA TYR A 230 4.68 28.70 14.79
C TYR A 230 5.79 29.74 14.76
N TYR A 231 6.98 29.31 14.41
CA TYR A 231 8.16 30.13 14.25
C TYR A 231 8.79 29.89 12.89
N ARG A 232 9.21 30.96 12.21
CA ARG A 232 9.97 30.91 10.96
C ARG A 232 11.10 31.91 11.01
N GLY A 233 12.33 31.43 10.91
CA GLY A 233 13.52 32.23 10.65
C GLY A 233 14.00 31.97 9.23
N PHE A 234 14.40 33.00 8.48
CA PHE A 234 15.02 32.80 7.19
C PHE A 234 15.96 33.93 6.77
N HIS A 235 16.91 33.60 5.92
CA HIS A 235 17.88 34.49 5.30
C HIS A 235 17.98 34.17 3.81
N SER A 236 18.12 35.19 2.98
CA SER A 236 18.26 35.02 1.53
C SER A 236 19.00 36.21 0.94
N ILE A 237 20.18 35.95 0.35
CA ILE A 237 20.93 36.97 -0.39
C ILE A 237 20.12 37.44 -1.61
N PHE A 238 19.49 36.50 -2.33
CA PHE A 238 18.70 36.81 -3.53
C PHE A 238 17.49 37.71 -3.24
N GLU A 239 16.79 37.48 -2.12
CA GLU A 239 15.64 38.31 -1.71
C GLU A 239 16.07 39.57 -0.94
N ASN A 240 17.38 39.82 -0.81
CA ASN A 240 17.97 40.91 -0.03
C ASN A 240 17.59 40.91 1.47
N ILE A 241 17.33 39.73 2.04
CA ILE A 241 16.92 39.56 3.44
C ILE A 241 18.11 39.08 4.25
N ASP A 242 18.62 39.94 5.13
CA ASP A 242 19.71 39.60 6.04
C ASP A 242 19.22 38.65 7.13
N PHE A 243 18.06 38.94 7.71
CA PHE A 243 17.42 38.01 8.63
C PHE A 243 15.96 38.39 8.81
N SER A 244 15.07 37.42 8.62
CA SER A 244 13.65 37.60 8.90
C SER A 244 13.18 36.56 9.91
N GLN A 245 12.31 37.02 10.80
CA GLN A 245 11.81 36.28 11.95
C GLN A 245 10.31 36.47 12.05
N ILE A 246 9.56 35.37 12.07
CA ILE A 246 8.11 35.37 12.20
C ILE A 246 7.75 34.48 13.38
N LEU A 247 7.01 35.03 14.33
CA LEU A 247 6.44 34.28 15.44
C LEU A 247 4.93 34.47 15.43
N SER A 248 4.19 33.36 15.46
CA SER A 248 2.73 33.34 15.38
C SER A 248 2.16 32.36 16.40
N PRO A 249 1.21 32.73 17.27
CA PRO A 249 0.27 31.76 17.81
C PRO A 249 -0.40 30.95 16.70
N ALA A 250 -0.66 29.68 16.98
CA ALA A 250 -1.28 28.72 16.09
C ALA A 250 -2.49 28.06 16.78
N LEU A 251 -3.67 28.18 16.19
CA LEU A 251 -4.88 27.48 16.61
C LEU A 251 -5.21 26.41 15.56
N GLU A 252 -5.23 25.15 15.97
CA GLU A 252 -5.54 23.99 15.12
C GLU A 252 -6.94 23.46 15.45
N TYR A 253 -7.75 23.24 14.41
CA TYR A 253 -9.02 22.52 14.48
C TYR A 253 -8.96 21.28 13.60
N SER A 254 -9.32 20.13 14.15
CA SER A 254 -9.34 18.83 13.47
C SER A 254 -10.77 18.33 13.38
N VAL A 255 -11.24 17.99 12.17
CA VAL A 255 -12.60 17.45 11.97
C VAL A 255 -12.72 16.04 12.56
N PHE A 256 -11.65 15.25 12.52
CA PHE A 256 -11.59 13.94 13.17
C PHE A 256 -10.85 14.03 14.51
N PRO A 257 -11.19 13.17 15.49
CA PRO A 257 -10.48 13.12 16.76
C PRO A 257 -8.96 12.95 16.56
N ILE A 258 -8.17 13.72 17.31
CA ILE A 258 -6.72 13.77 17.12
C ILE A 258 -6.04 12.40 17.26
N ALA A 259 -6.63 11.48 18.03
CA ALA A 259 -6.15 10.10 18.20
C ALA A 259 -6.23 9.25 16.92
N ASP A 260 -7.14 9.57 15.99
CA ASP A 260 -7.40 8.78 14.76
C ASP A 260 -6.65 9.31 13.52
N ASN A 261 -5.78 10.31 13.70
CA ASN A 261 -5.06 11.00 12.63
C ASN A 261 -4.17 10.09 11.75
N THR A 262 -3.87 8.88 12.20
CA THR A 262 -3.12 7.88 11.41
C THR A 262 -3.96 7.21 10.32
N ARG A 263 -5.31 7.26 10.43
CA ARG A 263 -6.23 6.65 9.46
C ARG A 263 -6.96 7.67 8.61
N ARG A 264 -7.42 8.77 9.20
CA ARG A 264 -8.17 9.84 8.53
C ARG A 264 -7.80 11.18 9.16
N GLN A 265 -7.47 12.17 8.33
CA GLN A 265 -7.11 13.51 8.80
C GLN A 265 -7.73 14.60 7.91
N PHE A 266 -8.28 15.63 8.54
CA PHE A 266 -8.63 16.90 7.91
C PHE A 266 -8.50 17.99 8.97
N ARG A 267 -7.61 18.95 8.74
CA ARG A 267 -7.16 19.91 9.75
C ARG A 267 -7.05 21.32 9.19
N ILE A 268 -7.46 22.29 9.98
CA ILE A 268 -7.33 23.72 9.67
C ILE A 268 -6.44 24.33 10.75
N ILE A 269 -5.37 25.02 10.34
CA ILE A 269 -4.49 25.73 11.27
C ILE A 269 -4.49 27.22 10.95
N ILE A 270 -4.95 28.03 11.90
CA ILE A 270 -4.95 29.48 11.81
C ILE A 270 -3.71 30.00 12.54
N ARG A 271 -2.91 30.82 11.86
CA ARG A 271 -1.70 31.46 12.40
C ARG A 271 -1.81 32.97 12.30
N LEU A 272 -1.75 33.65 13.43
CA LEU A 272 -1.75 35.12 13.51
C LEU A 272 -0.37 35.53 14.01
N GLY A 273 0.45 36.17 13.17
CA GLY A 273 1.88 36.35 13.48
C GLY A 273 2.40 37.76 13.31
N CYS A 274 3.44 38.07 14.08
CA CYS A 274 4.25 39.27 13.91
C CYS A 274 5.53 38.90 13.15
N ALA A 275 5.92 39.73 12.18
CA ALA A 275 7.16 39.57 11.43
C ALA A 275 8.15 40.70 11.72
N ILE A 276 9.40 40.34 11.94
CA ILE A 276 10.53 41.25 12.11
C ILE A 276 11.50 40.98 10.95
N ASN A 277 11.78 42.01 10.14
CA ASN A 277 12.67 41.90 8.98
C ASN A 277 13.89 42.81 9.14
N ILE A 278 15.08 42.23 8.97
CA ILE A 278 16.37 42.90 8.85
C ILE A 278 16.85 42.69 7.40
N ILE A 279 17.14 43.78 6.70
CA ILE A 279 17.41 43.82 5.25
C ILE A 279 18.84 44.34 5.04
N TRP A 280 19.54 43.80 4.04
CA TRP A 280 20.86 44.31 3.67
C TRP A 280 20.76 45.69 3.00
N LYS A 281 21.56 46.66 3.48
CA LYS A 281 21.82 47.91 2.77
C LYS A 281 23.31 48.26 2.88
N LYS A 282 23.96 48.39 1.71
CA LYS A 282 25.26 49.04 1.56
C LYS A 282 25.07 50.49 2.10
N LEU A 283 25.49 50.77 3.35
CA LEU A 283 25.51 52.06 4.09
C LEU A 283 24.49 52.41 5.21
N SER A 284 23.57 51.58 5.68
CA SER A 284 22.97 51.71 7.05
C SER A 284 21.86 50.68 7.30
N SER A 285 21.83 50.11 8.50
CA SER A 285 20.82 49.15 8.93
C SER A 285 19.50 49.86 9.26
N ILE A 286 18.42 49.52 8.55
CA ILE A 286 17.05 49.93 8.88
C ILE A 286 16.30 48.70 9.38
N LYS A 287 15.82 48.74 10.62
CA LYS A 287 14.93 47.71 11.18
C LYS A 287 13.50 48.05 10.74
N THR A 288 12.86 47.17 9.97
CA THR A 288 11.44 47.28 9.65
C THR A 288 10.64 46.23 10.41
N VAL A 289 9.74 46.69 11.28
CA VAL A 289 8.73 45.84 11.94
C VAL A 289 7.45 45.97 11.11
N LYS A 290 6.98 44.86 10.52
CA LYS A 290 5.69 44.80 9.84
C LYS A 290 4.85 43.69 10.47
N CYS A 291 3.75 44.05 11.12
CA CYS A 291 2.73 43.08 11.50
C CYS A 291 1.88 42.80 10.25
N CYS A 292 1.97 41.61 9.67
CA CYS A 292 1.11 41.21 8.55
C CYS A 292 -0.10 40.42 9.08
N PRO A 293 -1.34 40.75 8.67
CA PRO A 293 -2.48 39.91 8.97
C PRO A 293 -2.55 38.74 7.96
N PHE A 294 -2.84 37.55 8.49
CA PHE A 294 -3.25 36.32 7.78
C PHE A 294 -2.27 35.65 6.80
N SER A 295 -1.74 34.49 7.20
CA SER A 295 -1.42 33.41 6.25
C SER A 295 -2.14 32.12 6.68
N GLY A 296 -3.24 31.81 6.00
CA GLY A 296 -3.91 30.53 6.14
C GLY A 296 -3.20 29.47 5.30
N SER A 297 -2.98 28.28 5.87
CA SER A 297 -2.64 27.08 5.09
C SER A 297 -3.76 26.06 5.33
N MET A 298 -4.42 25.64 4.25
CA MET A 298 -5.33 24.49 4.22
C MET A 298 -4.55 23.18 4.24
#